data_AF-A0A3M1RV39-F1
#
_entry.id   AF-A0A3M1RV39-F1
#
_cell.length_a   1.000
_cell.length_b   1.000
_cell.length_c   1.000
_cell.angle_alpha   90.00
_cell.angle_beta   90.00
_cell.angle_gamma   90.00
#
_symmetry.space_group_name_H-M   'P 1'
#
loop_
_entity.id
_entity.type
_entity.pdbx_description
1 polymer ?
#
loop_
_entity_poly.entity_id
_entity_poly.type
_entity_poly.pdbx_seq_one_letter_code
_entity_poly.pdbx_strand_id
1 'polypeptide(L)'
;MAADAVEVFRGRPLSDRARAGWVRAYAVLLPLFAMATLLLIRRPVQLILASGVMQAIMLPMLGGAALFFRYRRCDPRLRPSIVWDLFLWVSSAGLLVAGVAGAYFTLFK
;
A
#
# COMPACT_ATOMS: atom_id res chain seq x y z
N MET A 1 -10.56 2.65 5.88
CA MET A 1 -10.04 1.62 4.96
C MET A 1 -10.37 0.20 5.38
N ALA A 2 -9.92 -0.31 6.54
CA ALA A 2 -10.25 -1.69 6.96
C ALA A 2 -11.76 -1.93 7.14
N ALA A 3 -12.48 -1.00 7.76
CA ALA A 3 -13.94 -1.10 7.88
C ALA A 3 -14.67 -0.98 6.52
N ASP A 4 -14.14 -0.18 5.59
CA ASP A 4 -14.71 -0.03 4.24
C ASP A 4 -14.51 -1.32 3.42
N ALA A 5 -13.38 -2.01 3.62
CA ALA A 5 -13.16 -3.32 3.01
C ALA A 5 -14.19 -4.34 3.53
N VAL A 6 -14.48 -4.35 4.84
CA VAL A 6 -15.54 -5.21 5.41
C VAL A 6 -16.90 -4.86 4.83
N GLU A 7 -17.19 -3.58 4.60
CA GLU A 7 -18.42 -3.14 3.94
C GLU A 7 -18.53 -3.65 2.50
N VAL A 8 -17.44 -3.56 1.73
CA VAL A 8 -17.34 -4.03 0.34
C VAL A 8 -17.48 -5.55 0.26
N PHE A 9 -16.77 -6.30 1.12
CA PHE A 9 -16.85 -7.76 1.15
C PHE A 9 -18.20 -8.28 1.66
N ARG A 10 -18.89 -7.51 2.52
CA ARG A 10 -20.18 -7.89 3.11
C ARG A 10 -21.39 -7.35 2.34
N GLY A 11 -21.17 -6.44 1.38
CA GLY A 11 -22.21 -5.86 0.53
C GLY A 11 -23.30 -5.06 1.26
N ARG A 12 -23.09 -4.69 2.53
CA ARG A 12 -24.05 -3.95 3.36
C ARG A 12 -23.35 -2.88 4.19
N PRO A 13 -23.93 -1.66 4.30
CA PRO A 13 -23.35 -0.60 5.09
C PRO A 13 -23.27 -0.97 6.57
N LEU A 14 -22.11 -0.78 7.17
CA LEU A 14 -21.91 -0.96 8.60
C LEU A 14 -22.48 0.24 9.35
N SER A 15 -23.25 -0.01 10.40
CA SER A 15 -23.67 1.05 11.32
C SER A 15 -22.45 1.72 11.96
N ASP A 16 -22.54 3.02 12.28
CA ASP A 16 -21.41 3.81 12.82
C ASP A 16 -20.75 3.16 14.05
N ARG A 17 -21.56 2.52 14.90
CA ARG A 17 -21.07 1.77 16.07
C ARG A 17 -20.31 0.50 15.68
N ALA A 18 -20.78 -0.25 14.69
CA ALA A 18 -20.10 -1.44 14.20
C ALA A 18 -18.79 -1.07 13.50
N ARG A 19 -18.79 0.00 12.69
CA ARG A 19 -17.59 0.56 12.05
C ARG A 19 -16.54 0.96 13.09
N ALA A 20 -16.93 1.67 14.15
CA ALA A 20 -16.02 2.02 15.25
C ALA A 20 -15.45 0.79 15.97
N GLY A 21 -16.26 -0.25 16.18
CA GLY A 21 -15.81 -1.53 16.75
C GLY A 21 -14.74 -2.22 15.92
N TRP A 22 -14.94 -2.31 14.60
CA TRP A 22 -13.96 -2.88 13.66
C TRP A 22 -12.68 -2.05 13.60
N VAL A 23 -12.79 -0.72 13.58
CA VAL A 23 -11.61 0.17 13.60
C VAL A 23 -10.79 -0.05 14.87
N ARG A 24 -11.43 -0.12 16.04
CA ARG A 24 -10.74 -0.40 17.32
C ARG A 24 -10.08 -1.79 17.33
N ALA A 25 -10.78 -2.82 16.86
CA ALA A 25 -10.24 -4.16 16.78
C ALA A 25 -8.97 -4.21 15.91
N TYR A 26 -9.01 -3.64 14.69
CA TYR A 26 -7.83 -3.58 13.81
C TYR A 26 -6.70 -2.71 14.39
N ALA A 27 -7.04 -1.59 15.03
CA ALA A 27 -6.05 -0.69 15.65
C ALA A 27 -5.27 -1.37 16.78
N VAL A 28 -5.87 -2.35 17.47
CA VAL A 28 -5.20 -3.14 18.51
C VAL A 28 -4.53 -4.38 17.92
N LEU A 29 -5.19 -5.07 17.00
CA LEU A 29 -4.72 -6.34 16.42
C LEU A 29 -3.45 -6.15 15.58
N LEU A 30 -3.35 -5.06 14.83
CA LEU A 30 -2.19 -4.77 13.97
C LEU A 30 -0.89 -4.60 14.78
N PRO A 31 -0.79 -3.73 15.80
CA PRO A 31 0.41 -3.61 16.62
C PRO A 31 0.68 -4.86 17.47
N LEU A 32 -0.34 -5.58 17.93
CA LEU A 32 -0.13 -6.87 18.61
C LEU A 32 0.50 -7.90 17.68
N PHE A 33 0.05 -7.99 16.43
CA PHE A 33 0.65 -8.86 15.43
C PHE A 33 2.09 -8.46 15.11
N ALA A 34 2.38 -7.16 14.98
CA ALA A 34 3.73 -6.66 14.78
C ALA A 34 4.65 -6.99 15.98
N MET A 35 4.14 -6.86 17.20
CA MET A 35 4.87 -7.21 18.41
C MET A 35 5.13 -8.72 18.51
N ALA A 36 4.13 -9.56 18.20
CA ALA A 36 4.28 -11.00 18.17
C ALA A 36 5.33 -11.45 17.14
N THR A 37 5.30 -10.88 15.93
CA THR A 37 6.28 -11.21 14.88
C THR A 37 7.71 -10.79 15.24
N LEU A 38 7.89 -9.64 15.89
CA LEU A 38 9.20 -9.20 16.41
C LEU A 38 9.74 -10.11 17.52
N LEU A 39 8.88 -10.61 18.41
CA LEU A 39 9.29 -11.51 19.50
C LEU A 39 9.64 -12.92 18.98
N LEU A 40 8.96 -13.39 17.94
CA LEU A 40 9.15 -14.72 17.37
C LEU A 40 10.30 -14.79 16.36
N ILE A 41 10.60 -13.70 15.64
CA ILE A 41 11.59 -13.68 14.56
C ILE A 41 12.83 -12.89 15.01
N ARG A 42 13.90 -13.61 15.35
CA ARG A 42 15.18 -13.02 15.83
C ARG A 42 16.00 -12.25 14.77
N ARG A 43 15.47 -12.08 13.55
CA ARG A 43 16.11 -11.31 12.45
C ARG A 43 15.23 -10.12 12.03
N PRO A 44 15.18 -9.04 12.83
CA PRO A 44 14.27 -7.91 12.59
C PRO A 44 14.56 -7.17 11.28
N VAL A 45 15.82 -7.19 10.83
CA VAL A 45 16.25 -6.53 9.59
C VAL A 45 15.55 -7.11 8.36
N GLN A 46 15.39 -8.44 8.28
CA GLN A 46 14.75 -9.08 7.13
C GLN A 46 13.25 -8.77 7.03
N LEU A 47 12.57 -8.65 8.17
CA LEU A 47 11.15 -8.26 8.22
C LEU A 47 10.94 -6.81 7.74
N ILE A 48 11.82 -5.91 8.17
CA ILE A 48 11.76 -4.50 7.76
C ILE A 48 12.04 -4.39 6.25
N LEU A 49 13.05 -5.10 5.74
CA LEU A 49 13.37 -5.14 4.31
C LEU A 49 12.20 -5.71 3.49
N ALA A 50 11.59 -6.82 3.94
CA ALA A 50 10.42 -7.39 3.30
C ALA A 50 9.24 -6.39 3.25
N SER A 51 8.99 -5.66 4.33
CA SER A 51 7.94 -4.63 4.37
C SER A 51 8.22 -3.46 3.41
N GLY A 52 9.48 -3.04 3.30
CA GLY A 52 9.92 -1.99 2.39
C GLY A 52 9.78 -2.39 0.93
N VAL A 53 10.15 -3.63 0.58
CA VAL A 53 9.94 -4.19 -0.77
C VAL A 53 8.46 -4.25 -1.11
N MET A 54 7.62 -4.73 -0.19
CA MET A 54 6.17 -4.82 -0.41
C MET A 54 5.55 -3.43 -0.65
N GLN A 55 5.98 -2.41 0.12
CA GLN A 55 5.53 -1.02 -0.08
C GLN A 55 6.05 -0.44 -1.40
N ALA A 56 7.30 -0.73 -1.76
CA ALA A 56 7.89 -0.26 -3.00
C ALA A 56 7.13 -0.79 -4.24
N ILE A 57 6.58 -2.00 -4.16
CA ILE A 57 5.77 -2.61 -5.23
C ILE A 57 4.33 -2.04 -5.27
N MET A 58 3.76 -1.65 -4.13
CA MET A 58 2.40 -1.08 -4.09
C MET A 58 2.30 0.31 -4.75
N LEU A 59 3.34 1.14 -4.63
CA LEU A 59 3.32 2.51 -5.14
C LEU A 59 3.19 2.61 -6.68
N PRO A 60 3.87 1.78 -7.49
CA PRO A 60 3.63 1.67 -8.93
C PRO A 60 2.19 1.29 -9.29
N MET A 61 1.58 0.37 -8.54
CA MET A 61 0.21 -0.06 -8.78
C MET A 61 -0.79 1.08 -8.50
N LEU A 62 -0.60 1.82 -7.40
CA LEU A 62 -1.38 3.01 -7.07
C LEU A 62 -1.17 4.13 -8.10
N GLY A 63 0.07 4.34 -8.55
CA GLY A 63 0.41 5.30 -9.58
C GLY A 63 -0.23 4.99 -10.93
N GLY A 64 -0.21 3.72 -11.34
CA GLY A 64 -0.89 3.23 -12.54
C GLY A 64 -2.42 3.35 -12.44
N ALA A 65 -3.01 3.03 -11.28
CA ALA A 65 -4.44 3.21 -11.04
C ALA A 65 -4.86 4.69 -11.10
N ALA A 66 -4.05 5.59 -10.53
CA ALA A 66 -4.27 7.03 -10.60
C ALA A 66 -4.22 7.53 -12.06
N LEU A 67 -3.23 7.09 -12.85
CA LEU A 67 -3.13 7.39 -14.28
C LEU A 67 -4.34 6.85 -15.06
N PHE A 68 -4.78 5.62 -14.78
CA PHE A 68 -5.91 4.98 -15.43
C PHE A 68 -7.24 5.70 -15.15
N PHE A 69 -7.50 6.06 -13.89
CA PHE A 69 -8.69 6.85 -13.54
C PHE A 69 -8.66 8.25 -14.18
N ARG A 70 -7.47 8.86 -14.26
CA ARG A 70 -7.25 10.17 -14.86
C ARG A 70 -7.45 10.16 -16.39
N TYR A 71 -7.06 9.08 -17.08
CA TYR A 71 -7.29 8.93 -18.52
C TYR A 71 -8.74 8.61 -18.89
N ARG A 72 -9.47 7.86 -18.04
CA ARG A 72 -10.82 7.37 -18.38
C ARG A 72 -12.00 8.17 -17.84
N ARG A 73 -11.82 9.02 -16.81
CA ARG A 73 -12.95 9.72 -16.15
C ARG A 73 -12.78 11.22 -15.90
N CYS A 74 -11.64 11.84 -16.23
CA CYS A 74 -11.45 13.28 -15.98
C CYS A 74 -11.83 14.15 -17.20
N ASP A 75 -12.72 15.10 -16.96
CA ASP A 75 -13.19 16.14 -17.87
C ASP A 75 -12.02 16.99 -18.43
N PRO A 76 -11.95 17.26 -19.75
CA PRO A 76 -10.82 17.96 -20.40
C PRO A 76 -10.36 19.28 -19.77
N ARG A 77 -11.21 19.96 -18.99
CA ARG A 77 -10.94 21.28 -18.37
C ARG A 77 -10.08 21.24 -17.12
N LEU A 78 -9.86 20.08 -16.50
CA LEU A 78 -9.11 19.93 -15.23
C LEU A 78 -7.75 19.23 -15.39
N ARG A 79 -7.26 19.05 -16.62
CA ARG A 79 -6.02 18.30 -16.91
C ARG A 79 -4.80 19.00 -16.30
N PRO A 80 -4.08 18.39 -15.33
CA PRO A 80 -2.71 18.77 -15.01
C PRO A 80 -1.78 18.23 -16.11
N SER A 81 -0.62 18.87 -16.30
CA SER A 81 0.31 18.64 -17.40
C SER A 81 0.90 17.22 -17.46
N ILE A 82 1.33 16.81 -18.67
CA ILE A 82 2.02 15.53 -18.98
C ILE A 82 3.31 15.32 -18.16
N VAL A 83 3.85 16.41 -17.60
CA VAL A 83 5.00 16.41 -16.69
C VAL A 83 4.71 15.62 -15.41
N TRP A 84 3.49 15.69 -14.89
CA TRP A 84 3.09 14.93 -13.71
C TRP A 84 2.98 13.43 -13.99
N ASP A 85 2.54 13.05 -15.18
CA ASP A 85 2.46 11.64 -15.60
C ASP A 85 3.88 11.06 -15.79
N LEU A 86 4.81 11.86 -16.32
CA LEU A 86 6.22 11.48 -16.43
C LEU A 86 6.88 11.31 -15.05
N PHE A 87 6.62 12.23 -14.11
CA PHE A 87 7.13 12.12 -12.73
C PHE A 87 6.60 10.86 -12.04
N LEU A 88 5.32 10.52 -12.23
CA LEU A 88 4.70 9.30 -11.70
C LEU A 88 5.32 8.04 -12.29
N TRP A 89 5.59 8.04 -13.60
CA TRP A 89 6.29 6.94 -14.27
C TRP A 89 7.71 6.77 -13.75
N VAL A 90 8.47 7.86 -13.60
CA VAL A 90 9.84 7.85 -13.07
C VAL A 90 9.85 7.39 -11.60
N SER A 91 8.92 7.87 -10.76
CA SER A 91 8.81 7.41 -9.38
C SER A 91 8.44 5.93 -9.28
N SER A 92 7.52 5.46 -10.13
CA SER A 92 7.12 4.05 -10.16
C SER A 92 8.25 3.14 -10.61
N ALA A 93 8.99 3.53 -11.65
CA ALA A 93 10.16 2.80 -12.12
C ALA A 93 11.30 2.81 -11.08
N GLY A 94 11.58 3.97 -10.46
CA GLY A 94 12.60 4.10 -9.43
C GLY A 94 12.31 3.24 -8.20
N LEU A 95 11.05 3.15 -7.77
CA LEU A 95 10.66 2.27 -6.67
C LEU A 95 10.69 0.79 -7.01
N LEU A 96 10.32 0.41 -8.23
CA LEU A 96 10.48 -0.96 -8.72
C LEU A 96 11.95 -1.38 -8.71
N VAL A 97 12.84 -0.52 -9.22
CA VAL A 97 14.28 -0.77 -9.22
C VAL A 97 14.82 -0.86 -7.80
N ALA A 98 14.41 0.04 -6.90
CA ALA A 98 14.82 -0.01 -5.50
C ALA A 98 14.33 -1.28 -4.78
N GLY A 99 13.10 -1.72 -5.05
CA GLY A 99 12.52 -2.95 -4.51
C GLY A 99 13.25 -4.21 -5.03
N VAL A 100 13.53 -4.28 -6.33
CA VAL A 100 14.27 -5.40 -6.94
C VAL A 100 15.72 -5.44 -6.46
N ALA A 101 16.40 -4.29 -6.40
CA ALA A 101 17.75 -4.20 -5.86
C ALA A 101 17.77 -4.61 -4.37
N GLY A 102 16.83 -4.11 -3.56
CA GLY A 102 16.71 -4.48 -2.15
C GLY A 102 16.45 -5.97 -1.94
N ALA A 103 15.58 -6.57 -2.75
CA ALA A 103 15.33 -8.01 -2.74
C ALA A 103 16.59 -8.80 -3.13
N TYR A 104 17.31 -8.36 -4.18
CA TYR A 104 18.56 -8.98 -4.61
C TYR A 104 19.63 -8.93 -3.52
N PHE A 105 19.84 -7.78 -2.88
CA PHE A 105 20.79 -7.63 -1.77
C PHE A 105 20.40 -8.44 -0.53
N THR A 106 19.12 -8.71 -0.32
CA THR A 106 18.62 -9.53 0.80
C THR A 106 18.76 -11.03 0.52
N LEU A 107 18.68 -11.46 -0.74
CA LEU A 107 18.75 -12.86 -1.14
C LEU A 107 20.20 -13.37 -1.32
N PHE A 108 21.12 -12.49 -1.72
CA PHE A 108 22.52 -12.84 -2.04
C PHE A 108 23.53 -12.55 -0.92
N LYS A 109 23.07 -12.29 0.32
CA LYS A 109 23.92 -12.06 1.51
C LYS A 109 23.37 -12.77 2.73
#